data_AF-A0A1G1TGX8-F1
#
_entry.id   AF-A0A1G1TGX8-F1
#
_cell.length_a   1.000
_cell.length_b   1.000
_cell.length_c   1.000
_cell.angle_alpha   90.00
_cell.angle_beta   90.00
_cell.angle_gamma   90.00
#
_symmetry.space_group_name_H-M   'P 1'
#
loop_
_entity.id
_entity.type
_entity.pdbx_description
1 polymer ?
#
loop_
_entity_poly.entity_id
_entity_poly.type
_entity_poly.pdbx_seq_one_letter_code
_entity_poly.pdbx_strand_id
1 'polypeptide(L)'
;MLQLPELRQEQTPNSPEEAARLTELAQFLALTAPLPDVRDLAPAVRRLFPEPAYLVGCGGSHIWLHRAAESARLACIIDRHQ
;
A
#
# COMPACT_ATOMS: atom_id res chain seq x y z
N MET A 1 -11.19 -3.26 -17.37
CA MET A 1 -12.03 -2.56 -16.38
C MET A 1 -11.11 -1.65 -15.60
N LEU A 2 -11.51 -0.41 -15.30
CA LEU A 2 -10.69 0.45 -14.43
C LEU A 2 -10.88 -0.01 -12.97
N GLN A 3 -9.78 -0.04 -12.23
CA GLN A 3 -9.66 -0.45 -10.85
C GLN A 3 -9.64 0.78 -9.96
N LEU A 4 -10.36 0.74 -8.84
CA LEU A 4 -10.34 1.80 -7.84
C LEU A 4 -9.48 1.33 -6.67
N PRO A 5 -8.28 1.88 -6.46
CA PRO A 5 -7.39 1.37 -5.43
C PRO A 5 -7.93 1.65 -4.02
N GLU A 6 -7.81 0.67 -3.14
CA GLU A 6 -8.21 0.74 -1.73
C GLU A 6 -7.10 0.22 -0.82
N LEU A 7 -6.84 0.92 0.29
CA LEU A 7 -5.92 0.47 1.32
C LEU A 7 -6.63 -0.50 2.27
N ARG A 8 -6.15 -1.73 2.32
CA ARG A 8 -6.53 -2.71 3.35
C ARG A 8 -5.39 -2.86 4.35
N GLN A 9 -5.53 -2.26 5.52
CA GLN A 9 -4.58 -2.43 6.61
C GLN A 9 -4.78 -3.80 7.27
N GLU A 10 -3.69 -4.56 7.45
CA GLU A 10 -3.70 -5.92 8.00
C GLU A 10 -3.07 -5.98 9.41
N GLN A 11 -2.23 -5.01 9.76
CA GLN A 11 -1.66 -4.87 11.10
C GLN A 11 -1.79 -3.44 11.64
N THR A 12 -1.84 -3.31 12.96
CA THR A 12 -1.77 -2.01 13.65
C THR A 12 -0.39 -1.38 13.45
N PRO A 13 -0.27 -0.05 13.25
CA PRO A 13 1.02 0.58 13.10
C PRO A 13 1.86 0.46 14.37
N ASN A 14 3.16 0.25 14.24
CA ASN A 14 4.07 0.09 15.38
C ASN A 14 4.60 1.43 15.93
N SER A 15 4.38 2.52 15.20
CA SER A 15 4.79 3.87 15.64
C SER A 15 3.85 4.95 15.09
N PRO A 16 3.84 6.15 15.70
CA PRO A 16 3.11 7.30 15.17
C PRO A 16 3.53 7.70 13.75
N GLU A 17 4.81 7.57 13.41
CA GLU A 17 5.33 7.86 12.08
C GLU A 17 4.80 6.87 11.03
N GLU A 18 4.73 5.58 11.38
CA GLU A 18 4.12 4.57 10.51
C GLU A 18 2.63 4.82 10.33
N ALA A 19 1.92 5.19 11.40
CA ALA A 19 0.51 5.57 11.33
C ALA A 19 0.28 6.80 10.43
N ALA A 20 1.16 7.80 10.51
CA ALA A 20 1.12 8.97 9.63
C ALA A 20 1.32 8.59 8.16
N ARG A 21 2.30 7.73 7.85
CA ARG A 21 2.53 7.24 6.48
C ARG A 21 1.36 6.43 5.93
N LEU A 22 0.73 5.59 6.75
CA LEU A 22 -0.47 4.84 6.36
C LEU A 22 -1.65 5.79 6.10
N THR A 23 -1.77 6.85 6.88
CA THR A 23 -2.78 7.90 6.66
C THR A 23 -2.51 8.66 5.36
N GLU A 24 -1.26 9.05 5.10
CA GLU A 24 -0.85 9.69 3.85
C GLU A 24 -1.11 8.79 2.63
N LEU A 25 -0.81 7.48 2.75
CA LEU A 25 -1.13 6.50 1.72
C LEU A 25 -2.65 6.42 1.48
N ALA A 26 -3.46 6.31 2.52
CA ALA A 26 -4.92 6.27 2.38
C ALA A 26 -5.47 7.51 1.67
N GLN A 27 -4.97 8.70 2.01
CA GLN A 27 -5.33 9.95 1.34
C GLN A 27 -4.90 9.97 -0.12
N PHE A 28 -3.67 9.53 -0.42
CA PHE A 28 -3.17 9.43 -1.78
C PHE A 28 -4.05 8.51 -2.65
N LEU A 29 -4.44 7.35 -2.13
CA LEU A 29 -5.32 6.42 -2.85
C LEU A 29 -6.72 7.01 -3.06
N ALA A 30 -7.28 7.70 -2.07
CA ALA A 30 -8.59 8.33 -2.18
C ALA A 30 -8.64 9.43 -3.26
N LEU A 31 -7.50 10.08 -3.55
CA LEU A 31 -7.36 11.11 -4.59
C LEU A 31 -6.91 10.54 -5.93
N THR A 32 -6.54 9.27 -5.99
CA THR A 32 -6.07 8.61 -7.21
C THR A 32 -7.25 8.27 -8.11
N ALA A 33 -7.22 8.74 -9.36
CA ALA A 33 -8.22 8.37 -10.36
C ALA A 33 -8.19 6.85 -10.63
N PRO A 34 -9.30 6.22 -11.04
CA PRO A 34 -9.33 4.81 -11.38
C PRO A 34 -8.23 4.44 -12.40
N LEU A 35 -7.51 3.35 -12.14
CA LEU A 35 -6.33 2.92 -12.90
C LEU A 35 -6.64 1.69 -13.73
N PRO A 36 -5.95 1.45 -14.86
CA PRO A 36 -6.01 0.17 -15.54
C PRO A 36 -5.42 -0.97 -14.68
N ASP A 37 -4.42 -0.67 -13.84
CA ASP A 37 -3.75 -1.61 -12.95
C ASP A 37 -3.31 -0.93 -11.65
N VAL A 38 -3.76 -1.40 -10.49
CA VAL A 38 -3.36 -0.86 -9.18
C VAL A 38 -1.85 -0.98 -8.92
N ARG A 39 -1.15 -1.90 -9.59
CA ARG A 39 0.29 -2.11 -9.44
C ARG A 39 1.12 -0.94 -9.97
N ASP A 40 0.53 -0.07 -10.79
CA ASP A 40 1.16 1.17 -11.26
C ASP A 40 1.45 2.15 -10.12
N LEU A 41 0.81 1.96 -8.95
CA LEU A 41 1.08 2.76 -7.75
C LEU A 41 2.32 2.30 -6.98
N ALA A 42 2.91 1.15 -7.29
CA ALA A 42 4.03 0.59 -6.53
C ALA A 42 5.23 1.55 -6.38
N PRO A 43 5.63 2.35 -7.40
CA PRO A 43 6.69 3.34 -7.24
C PRO A 43 6.34 4.45 -6.23
N ALA A 44 5.08 4.88 -6.15
CA ALA A 44 4.64 5.86 -5.16
C ALA A 44 4.64 5.24 -3.74
N VAL A 45 4.15 4.01 -3.61
CA VAL A 45 4.13 3.29 -2.33
C VAL A 45 5.55 3.07 -1.80
N ARG A 46 6.52 2.69 -2.65
CA ARG A 46 7.94 2.55 -2.29
C ARG A 46 8.58 3.85 -1.80
N ARG A 47 8.13 5.02 -2.29
CA ARG A 47 8.63 6.31 -1.82
C ARG A 47 8.13 6.63 -0.42
N LEU A 48 6.88 6.28 -0.10
CA LEU A 48 6.29 6.45 1.24
C LEU A 48 6.83 5.42 2.24
N PHE A 49 7.11 4.20 1.78
CA PHE A 49 7.62 3.08 2.58
C PHE A 49 8.95 2.57 2.01
N PRO A 50 10.06 3.29 2.26
CA PRO A 50 11.36 2.96 1.69
C PRO A 50 12.05 1.79 2.40
N GLU A 51 12.87 1.08 1.61
CA GLU A 51 13.88 0.16 2.14
C GLU A 51 14.95 0.92 2.97
N PRO A 52 15.59 0.26 3.96
CA PRO A 52 15.44 -1.14 4.33
C PRO A 52 14.31 -1.39 5.35
N ALA A 53 13.60 -0.36 5.80
CA ALA A 53 12.60 -0.51 6.87
C ALA A 53 11.34 -1.25 6.39
N TYR A 54 10.99 -1.09 5.11
CA TYR A 54 9.80 -1.67 4.49
C TYR A 54 10.14 -2.38 3.20
N LEU A 55 9.35 -3.42 2.90
CA LEU A 55 9.38 -4.13 1.63
C LEU A 55 8.03 -3.93 0.94
N VAL A 56 8.09 -3.52 -0.32
CA VAL A 56 6.91 -3.27 -1.15
C VAL A 56 7.04 -4.04 -2.46
N GLY A 57 6.08 -4.92 -2.71
CA GLY A 57 6.04 -5.70 -3.94
C GLY A 57 4.64 -5.81 -4.53
N CYS A 58 4.59 -6.31 -5.77
CA CYS A 58 3.35 -6.53 -6.49
C CYS A 58 3.02 -8.03 -6.45
N GLY A 59 1.80 -8.37 -6.04
CA GLY A 59 1.19 -9.67 -6.28
C GLY A 59 0.58 -9.75 -7.68
N GLY A 60 -0.27 -10.76 -7.91
CA GLY A 60 -0.96 -10.94 -9.19
C GLY A 60 -1.85 -9.76 -9.58
N SER A 61 -2.55 -9.15 -8.61
CA SER A 61 -3.53 -8.08 -8.82
C SER A 61 -3.56 -7.01 -7.70
N HIS A 62 -2.53 -6.97 -6.85
CA HIS A 62 -2.46 -6.08 -5.69
C HIS A 62 -1.01 -5.68 -5.39
N ILE A 63 -0.84 -4.65 -4.56
CA ILE A 63 0.44 -4.31 -3.94
C ILE A 63 0.39 -4.80 -2.50
N TRP A 64 1.47 -5.40 -2.01
CA TRP A 64 1.65 -5.74 -0.60
C TRP A 64 2.75 -4.89 0.01
N LEU A 65 2.61 -4.61 1.30
CA LEU A 65 3.55 -3.86 2.13
C LEU A 65 3.88 -4.69 3.37
N HIS A 66 5.17 -4.90 3.63
CA HIS A 66 5.69 -5.54 4.84
C HIS A 66 6.66 -4.60 5.56
N ARG A 67 6.75 -4.75 6.89
CA ARG A 67 7.94 -4.30 7.62
C ARG A 67 9.05 -5.31 7.35
N ALA A 68 10.27 -4.87 7.05
CA ALA A 68 11.35 -5.77 6.67
C ALA A 68 11.73 -6.77 7.77
N ALA A 69 11.49 -6.41 9.03
CA ALA A 69 11.73 -7.28 10.19
C ALA A 69 10.61 -8.31 10.45
N GLU A 70 9.51 -8.28 9.69
CA GLU A 70 8.32 -9.10 9.96
C GLU A 70 7.85 -9.88 8.72
N SER A 71 7.49 -11.14 8.94
CA SER A 71 6.92 -11.99 7.88
C SER A 71 5.45 -11.66 7.58
N ALA A 72 4.78 -10.89 8.42
CA ALA A 72 3.39 -10.50 8.24
C ALA A 72 3.28 -9.19 7.44
N ARG A 73 2.22 -9.09 6.63
CA ARG A 73 1.91 -7.88 5.85
C ARG A 73 1.43 -6.78 6.79
N LEU A 74 1.92 -5.57 6.60
CA LEU A 74 1.36 -4.39 7.25
C LEU A 74 0.05 -3.99 6.59
N ALA A 75 0.03 -3.96 5.25
CA ALA A 75 -1.14 -3.58 4.47
C ALA A 75 -1.06 -4.13 3.03
N CYS A 76 -2.19 -4.10 2.34
CA CYS A 76 -2.29 -4.32 0.91
C CYS A 76 -3.02 -3.15 0.23
N ILE A 77 -2.67 -2.85 -1.03
CA ILE A 77 -3.48 -2.03 -1.92
C ILE A 77 -4.15 -2.95 -2.93
N ILE A 78 -5.47 -2.98 -2.92
CA ILE A 78 -6.30 -3.85 -3.77
C ILE A 78 -7.24 -3.00 -4.63
N ASP A 79 -7.85 -3.61 -5.65
CA ASP A 79 -8.99 -3.02 -6.34
C ASP A 79 -10.24 -3.19 -5.46
N ARG A 80 -10.98 -2.11 -5.19
CA ARG A 80 -12.20 -2.08 -4.37
C ARG A 80 -13.28 -3.05 -4.84
N HIS A 81 -13.23 -3.45 -6.12
CA HIS A 81 -14.23 -4.33 -6.73
C HIS A 81 -13.82 -5.82 -6.74
N GLN A 82 -12.70 -6.20 -6.13
CA GLN A 82 -12.25 -7.60 -5.98
C GLN A 82 -12.76 -8.28 -4.72
#